data_AF-A0A0B2RLQ2-F1
#
_entry.id   AF-A0A0B2RLQ2-F1
#
_cell.length_a   1.000
_cell.length_b   1.000
_cell.length_c   1.000
_cell.angle_alpha   90.00
_cell.angle_beta   90.00
_cell.angle_gamma   90.00
#
_symmetry.space_group_name_H-M   'P 1'
#
loop_
_entity.id
_entity.type
_entity.pdbx_description
1 polymer ?
#
loop_
_entity_poly.entity_id
_entity_poly.type
_entity_poly.pdbx_seq_one_letter_code
_entity_poly.pdbx_strand_id
1 'polypeptide(L)'
;MSVSTDESMSSCDSFKSPDIEYVDNSDVAAVDSIERKTFSHLNISDSTEGNICSREILVELEKGDKFVNVDNNYADPQLCATFACDIYKHLRASEAKKRPSTDFMEKIQKEINSSMRAILIDWLVEVAEEYRLVPDTLYLTVNYIDRYLSGNVMNRQRLQLLGVASMMIASKYEEICAPQVEEFCYITDNTYFKEEVLQMESAVLNFLKFEMTAPTVKCFLRRFVRAAQGVDEVPSLQLECLTNYIAELSLMEYSMLGYAPSLVAASAIFLAKFILFPSKKPWNSTLQHYTLYQPSDLCVCVKDLHRLCCNSPNSNLPAIREKYSQHKYKYVAKKYCPPSIPPEFFQN
;
A
#
# COMPACT_ATOMS: atom_id res chain seq x y z
N MET A 1 12.05 50.49 -30.79
CA MET A 1 10.63 50.31 -30.44
C MET A 1 10.53 48.93 -29.80
N SER A 2 10.43 48.93 -28.48
CA SER A 2 10.45 47.76 -27.60
C SER A 2 9.07 47.10 -27.55
N VAL A 3 9.09 45.76 -27.57
CA VAL A 3 7.92 44.88 -27.47
C VAL A 3 7.55 44.72 -25.99
N SER A 4 6.26 44.91 -25.70
CA SER A 4 5.64 44.76 -24.38
C SER A 4 5.36 43.28 -24.10
N THR A 5 5.87 42.76 -22.98
CA THR A 5 5.43 41.50 -22.36
C THR A 5 5.01 41.80 -20.94
N ASP A 6 3.74 41.61 -20.66
CA ASP A 6 3.12 41.82 -19.35
C ASP A 6 3.02 40.44 -18.66
N GLU A 7 3.97 40.14 -17.78
CA GLU A 7 3.90 39.02 -16.83
C GLU A 7 3.74 39.61 -15.43
N SER A 8 2.53 39.54 -14.88
CA SER A 8 2.28 39.84 -13.47
C SER A 8 2.45 38.56 -12.64
N MET A 9 3.68 38.30 -12.19
CA MET A 9 3.94 37.37 -11.09
C MET A 9 3.59 38.06 -9.76
N SER A 10 2.55 37.57 -9.10
CA SER A 10 2.24 37.90 -7.71
C SER A 10 3.26 37.26 -6.78
N SER A 11 4.13 38.07 -6.17
CA SER A 11 5.04 37.65 -5.11
C SER A 11 4.27 37.52 -3.80
N CYS A 12 4.13 36.30 -3.29
CA CYS A 12 3.63 36.05 -1.94
C CYS A 12 4.73 36.36 -0.91
N ASP A 13 4.65 37.55 -0.31
CA ASP A 13 5.38 37.93 0.89
C ASP A 13 4.70 37.32 2.13
N SER A 14 5.18 36.18 2.63
CA SER A 14 5.02 35.82 4.05
C SER A 14 5.94 34.66 4.48
N PHE A 15 7.24 34.92 4.57
CA PHE A 15 8.14 34.14 5.43
C PHE A 15 8.47 34.97 6.66
N LYS A 16 7.58 34.94 7.65
CA LYS A 16 7.92 35.23 9.05
C LYS A 16 7.24 34.19 9.93
N SER A 17 8.00 33.18 10.35
CA SER A 17 7.60 32.30 11.45
C SER A 17 7.41 33.14 12.72
N PRO A 18 6.44 32.80 13.59
CA PRO A 18 6.38 33.41 14.91
C PRO A 18 7.60 33.00 15.73
N ASP A 19 8.19 33.98 16.44
CA ASP A 19 9.26 33.74 17.39
C ASP A 19 8.77 32.78 18.49
N ILE A 20 9.31 31.56 18.48
CA ILE A 20 9.11 30.59 19.56
C ILE A 20 10.07 30.99 20.67
N GLU A 21 9.54 31.56 21.75
CA GLU A 21 10.28 31.70 23.01
C GLU A 21 10.66 30.29 23.50
N TYR A 22 11.95 29.96 23.39
CA TYR A 22 12.49 28.76 24.02
C TYR A 22 12.34 28.90 25.54
N VAL A 23 11.52 28.03 26.13
CA VAL A 23 11.41 27.90 27.58
C VAL A 23 12.77 27.45 28.11
N ASP A 24 13.30 28.25 29.02
CA ASP A 24 14.61 28.09 29.64
C ASP A 24 14.75 26.74 30.36
N ASN A 25 15.99 26.24 30.38
CA ASN A 25 16.45 24.88 30.64
C ASN A 25 16.31 24.42 32.11
N SER A 26 15.16 24.68 32.73
CA SER A 26 14.91 24.49 34.17
C SER A 26 14.10 23.22 34.52
N ASP A 27 13.68 22.42 33.53
CA ASP A 27 12.88 21.21 33.74
C ASP A 27 13.62 19.90 33.38
N VAL A 28 14.94 19.87 33.51
CA VAL A 28 15.76 18.63 33.39
C VAL A 28 15.20 17.52 34.30
N ALA A 29 14.69 17.88 35.48
CA ALA A 29 14.08 16.93 36.41
C ALA A 29 12.74 16.33 35.93
N ALA A 30 11.97 17.05 35.11
CA ALA A 30 10.72 16.55 34.54
C ALA A 30 10.99 15.61 33.36
N VAL A 31 11.98 15.92 32.53
CA VAL A 31 12.45 15.05 31.43
C VAL A 31 13.05 13.76 32.00
N ASP A 32 13.90 13.84 33.02
CA ASP A 32 14.48 12.67 33.71
C ASP A 32 13.40 11.81 34.39
N SER A 33 12.29 12.41 34.82
CA SER A 33 11.16 11.72 35.45
C SER A 33 10.29 10.99 34.42
N ILE A 34 10.10 11.59 33.24
CA ILE A 34 9.42 10.97 32.10
C ILE A 34 10.26 9.84 31.53
N GLU A 35 11.57 10.03 31.38
CA GLU A 35 12.50 8.96 30.96
C GLU A 35 12.48 7.81 31.95
N ARG A 36 12.64 8.06 33.26
CA ARG A 36 12.57 6.99 34.28
C ARG A 36 11.25 6.24 34.29
N LYS A 37 10.12 6.92 34.09
CA LYS A 37 8.81 6.26 33.98
C LYS A 37 8.73 5.39 32.71
N THR A 38 9.28 5.87 31.61
CA THR A 38 9.33 5.16 30.31
C THR A 38 10.19 3.91 30.40
N PHE A 39 11.39 3.99 31.03
CA PHE A 39 12.26 2.84 31.29
C PHE A 39 11.61 1.80 32.23
N SER A 40 10.89 2.25 33.27
CA SER A 40 10.25 1.34 34.24
C SER A 40 9.03 0.60 33.69
N HIS A 41 8.31 1.17 32.71
CA HIS A 41 7.12 0.55 32.12
C HIS A 41 7.42 -0.31 30.90
N LEU A 42 8.58 -0.13 30.25
CA LEU A 42 8.96 -0.84 29.02
C LEU A 42 9.99 -1.96 29.22
N ASN A 43 10.46 -2.24 30.45
CA ASN A 43 11.49 -3.27 30.74
C ASN A 43 12.66 -3.24 29.74
N ILE A 44 13.17 -2.04 29.42
CA ILE A 44 14.37 -1.90 28.60
C ILE A 44 15.56 -1.98 29.57
N SER A 45 16.18 -3.14 29.64
CA SER A 45 17.47 -3.30 30.33
C SER A 45 18.57 -2.70 29.45
N ASP A 46 19.42 -1.84 30.02
CA ASP A 46 20.71 -1.44 29.45
C ASP A 46 21.68 -2.64 29.50
N SER A 47 21.44 -3.60 28.61
CA SER A 47 22.40 -4.64 28.28
C SER A 47 22.74 -4.48 26.81
N THR A 48 23.90 -3.87 26.55
CA THR A 48 24.61 -3.82 25.27
C THR A 48 25.14 -5.20 24.86
N GLU A 49 24.25 -6.18 24.86
CA GLU A 49 24.35 -7.43 24.11
C GLU A 49 22.96 -7.67 23.54
N GLY A 50 22.66 -6.98 22.45
CA GLY A 50 21.48 -7.29 21.66
C GLY A 50 21.57 -8.76 21.27
N ASN A 51 20.68 -9.58 21.85
CA ASN A 51 20.48 -10.95 21.43
C ASN A 51 20.28 -10.94 19.92
N ILE A 52 21.33 -11.29 19.18
CA ILE A 52 21.24 -11.69 17.79
C ILE A 52 20.21 -12.80 17.81
N CYS A 53 19.03 -12.52 17.27
CA CYS A 53 17.96 -13.49 17.17
C CYS A 53 18.55 -14.76 16.57
N SER A 54 18.68 -15.79 17.41
CA SER A 54 19.24 -17.07 17.00
C SER A 54 18.50 -17.52 15.76
N ARG A 55 19.32 -17.85 14.77
CA ARG A 55 19.06 -18.28 13.40
C ARG A 55 18.19 -19.55 13.30
N GLU A 56 17.42 -19.90 14.33
CA GLU A 56 16.96 -21.27 14.60
C GLU A 56 15.46 -21.50 14.45
N ILE A 57 14.70 -20.51 13.95
CA ILE A 57 13.42 -20.80 13.26
C ILE A 57 13.71 -20.89 11.75
N LEU A 58 14.72 -21.70 11.41
CA LEU A 58 15.16 -22.13 10.08
C LEU A 58 15.26 -23.67 10.05
N VAL A 59 14.24 -24.33 10.57
CA VAL A 59 14.02 -25.78 10.46
C VAL A 59 12.72 -25.88 9.68
N GLU A 60 12.61 -26.37 8.44
CA GLU A 60 13.31 -27.41 7.71
C GLU A 60 13.02 -27.16 6.21
N LEU A 61 13.88 -26.44 5.50
CA LEU A 61 13.83 -26.42 4.04
C LEU A 61 15.21 -26.81 3.53
N GLU A 62 15.20 -27.91 2.80
CA GLU A 62 16.29 -28.79 2.43
C GLU A 62 17.60 -28.08 2.06
N LYS A 63 18.70 -28.69 2.53
CA LYS A 63 20.07 -28.40 2.09
C LYS A 63 20.18 -28.62 0.57
N GLY A 64 19.88 -27.60 -0.23
CA GLY A 64 19.97 -27.68 -1.68
C GLY A 64 20.05 -26.33 -2.37
N ASP A 65 19.24 -25.35 -1.96
CA ASP A 65 19.14 -24.08 -2.69
C ASP A 65 19.83 -22.91 -1.98
N LYS A 66 20.83 -22.35 -2.65
CA LYS A 66 21.46 -21.07 -2.27
C LYS A 66 20.46 -19.95 -2.54
N PHE A 67 19.65 -19.58 -1.56
CA PHE A 67 18.87 -18.33 -1.62
C PHE A 67 19.76 -17.14 -1.27
N VAL A 68 19.43 -15.97 -1.83
CA VAL A 68 20.18 -14.72 -1.62
C VAL A 68 19.60 -13.96 -0.43
N ASN A 69 20.42 -13.53 0.53
CA ASN A 69 19.95 -12.71 1.63
C ASN A 69 19.69 -11.26 1.19
N VAL A 70 18.43 -10.81 1.20
CA VAL A 70 18.03 -9.45 0.79
C VAL A 70 17.88 -8.45 1.95
N ASP A 71 18.04 -8.90 3.19
CA ASP A 71 17.96 -8.07 4.40
C ASP A 71 19.35 -7.78 5.02
N ASN A 72 20.42 -7.89 4.21
CA ASN A 72 21.80 -7.73 4.68
C ASN A 72 22.33 -6.29 4.64
N ASN A 73 21.54 -5.33 4.13
CA ASN A 73 21.94 -3.93 4.09
C ASN A 73 21.57 -3.22 5.39
N TYR A 74 22.53 -3.20 6.33
CA TYR A 74 22.42 -2.50 7.62
C TYR A 74 22.76 -1.01 7.55
N ALA A 75 23.25 -0.51 6.41
CA ALA A 75 23.64 0.89 6.25
C ALA A 75 22.44 1.81 5.99
N ASP A 76 21.38 1.28 5.35
CA ASP A 76 20.16 2.03 5.09
C ASP A 76 19.12 1.79 6.23
N PRO A 77 18.87 2.79 7.09
CA PRO A 77 17.95 2.64 8.22
C PRO A 77 16.50 2.38 7.78
N GLN A 78 16.10 2.76 6.56
CA GLN A 78 14.75 2.53 6.06
C GLN A 78 14.44 1.04 5.85
N LEU A 79 15.48 0.20 5.74
CA LEU A 79 15.33 -1.23 5.51
C LEU A 79 15.07 -2.00 6.80
N CYS A 80 15.40 -1.39 7.95
CA CYS A 80 15.24 -2.01 9.26
C CYS A 80 15.83 -3.43 9.31
N ALA A 81 17.01 -3.65 8.69
CA ALA A 81 17.59 -4.98 8.46
C ALA A 81 17.56 -5.89 9.69
N THR A 82 17.90 -5.35 10.88
CA THR A 82 17.89 -6.06 12.16
C THR A 82 16.51 -6.59 12.55
N PHE A 83 15.44 -5.86 12.22
CA PHE A 83 14.06 -6.18 12.59
C PHE A 83 13.23 -6.71 11.42
N ALA A 84 13.78 -6.78 10.20
CA ALA A 84 13.04 -7.12 8.99
C ALA A 84 12.29 -8.45 9.16
N CYS A 85 12.95 -9.49 9.68
CA CYS A 85 12.29 -10.77 9.94
C CYS A 85 11.08 -10.64 10.86
N ASP A 86 11.19 -9.90 11.97
CA ASP A 86 10.12 -9.76 12.95
C ASP A 86 8.97 -8.89 12.43
N ILE A 87 9.29 -7.82 11.70
CA ILE A 87 8.31 -6.98 11.00
C ILE A 87 7.46 -7.84 10.07
N TYR A 88 8.09 -8.64 9.21
CA TYR A 88 7.35 -9.45 8.24
C TYR A 88 6.59 -10.63 8.88
N LYS A 89 7.12 -11.23 9.94
CA LYS A 89 6.37 -12.20 10.76
C LYS A 89 5.11 -11.56 11.36
N HIS A 90 5.26 -10.35 11.92
CA HIS A 90 4.13 -9.60 12.47
C HIS A 90 3.11 -9.24 11.37
N LEU A 91 3.54 -8.74 10.21
CA LEU A 91 2.66 -8.42 9.09
C LEU A 91 1.84 -9.64 8.65
N ARG A 92 2.46 -10.82 8.53
CA ARG A 92 1.76 -12.08 8.18
C ARG A 92 0.77 -12.50 9.26
N ALA A 93 1.10 -12.37 10.54
CA ALA A 93 0.16 -12.67 11.62
C ALA A 93 -1.03 -11.68 11.66
N SER A 94 -0.78 -10.41 11.32
CA SER A 94 -1.76 -9.34 11.36
C SER A 94 -2.67 -9.30 10.12
N GLU A 95 -2.22 -9.79 8.95
CA GLU A 95 -3.00 -9.76 7.71
C GLU A 95 -4.28 -10.60 7.80
N ALA A 96 -4.33 -11.60 8.68
CA ALA A 96 -5.54 -12.39 8.92
C ALA A 96 -6.57 -11.66 9.80
N LYS A 97 -6.13 -10.77 10.69
CA LYS A 97 -6.99 -10.14 11.71
C LYS A 97 -7.73 -8.91 11.21
N LYS A 98 -7.14 -8.19 10.26
CA LYS A 98 -7.58 -6.86 9.82
C LYS A 98 -8.18 -6.85 8.41
N ARG A 99 -8.75 -7.98 7.99
CA ARG A 99 -9.39 -8.13 6.67
C ARG A 99 -10.86 -7.69 6.71
N PRO A 100 -11.33 -7.00 5.66
CA PRO A 100 -12.76 -6.87 5.40
C PRO A 100 -13.43 -8.24 5.27
N SER A 101 -14.75 -8.28 5.42
CA SER A 101 -15.52 -9.45 5.02
C SER A 101 -15.38 -9.66 3.51
N THR A 102 -15.38 -10.90 3.03
CA THR A 102 -15.28 -11.18 1.59
C THR A 102 -16.63 -11.23 0.89
N ASP A 103 -17.71 -11.02 1.64
CA ASP A 103 -19.10 -11.20 1.22
C ASP A 103 -20.02 -10.06 1.69
N PHE A 104 -19.45 -8.90 2.05
CA PHE A 104 -20.25 -7.78 2.55
C PHE A 104 -21.16 -7.17 1.50
N MET A 105 -20.79 -7.23 0.22
CA MET A 105 -21.65 -6.78 -0.87
C MET A 105 -22.94 -7.60 -0.92
N GLU A 106 -22.84 -8.90 -0.68
CA GLU A 106 -23.97 -9.84 -0.74
C GLU A 106 -24.76 -9.85 0.57
N LYS A 107 -24.08 -9.77 1.73
CA LYS A 107 -24.72 -9.95 3.04
C LYS A 107 -25.20 -8.66 3.69
N ILE A 108 -24.49 -7.55 3.49
CA ILE A 108 -24.72 -6.30 4.22
C ILE A 108 -25.31 -5.25 3.29
N GLN A 109 -24.74 -5.09 2.10
CA GLN A 109 -25.11 -4.01 1.20
C GLN A 109 -26.41 -4.31 0.45
N LYS A 110 -27.26 -3.28 0.32
CA LYS A 110 -28.57 -3.37 -0.35
C LYS A 110 -28.66 -2.47 -1.57
N GLU A 111 -28.03 -1.31 -1.51
CA GLU A 111 -28.10 -0.29 -2.57
C GLU A 111 -26.80 -0.10 -3.35
N ILE A 112 -25.70 -0.64 -2.86
CA ILE A 112 -24.40 -0.61 -3.53
C ILE A 112 -24.00 -2.01 -3.97
N ASN A 113 -23.20 -2.09 -5.03
CA ASN A 113 -22.67 -3.35 -5.56
C ASN A 113 -21.16 -3.21 -5.87
N SER A 114 -20.52 -4.31 -6.25
CA SER A 114 -19.10 -4.35 -6.59
C SER A 114 -18.70 -3.39 -7.71
N SER A 115 -19.58 -3.14 -8.68
CA SER A 115 -19.34 -2.17 -9.77
C SER A 115 -19.29 -0.73 -9.25
N MET A 116 -20.21 -0.34 -8.36
CA MET A 116 -20.17 0.99 -7.72
C MET A 116 -18.91 1.19 -6.87
N ARG A 117 -18.44 0.13 -6.18
CA ARG A 117 -17.16 0.16 -5.47
C ARG A 117 -15.99 0.35 -6.44
N ALA A 118 -15.98 -0.36 -7.56
CA ALA A 118 -14.91 -0.22 -8.56
C ALA A 118 -14.88 1.20 -9.15
N ILE A 119 -16.04 1.80 -9.44
CA ILE A 119 -16.17 3.20 -9.87
C ILE A 119 -15.58 4.16 -8.83
N LEU A 120 -15.91 3.96 -7.54
CA LEU A 120 -15.35 4.80 -6.47
C LEU A 120 -13.82 4.68 -6.41
N ILE A 121 -13.28 3.45 -6.46
CA ILE A 121 -11.84 3.23 -6.32
C ILE A 121 -11.08 3.76 -7.54
N ASP A 122 -11.62 3.62 -8.74
CA ASP A 122 -11.04 4.20 -9.96
C ASP A 122 -10.92 5.71 -9.83
N TRP A 123 -11.98 6.39 -9.39
CA TRP A 123 -11.95 7.83 -9.11
C TRP A 123 -10.95 8.19 -8.00
N LEU A 124 -10.90 7.42 -6.91
CA LEU A 124 -9.93 7.66 -5.82
C LEU A 124 -8.47 7.49 -6.28
N VAL A 125 -8.19 6.70 -7.32
CA VAL A 125 -6.86 6.64 -7.93
C VAL A 125 -6.51 7.98 -8.57
N GLU A 126 -7.46 8.64 -9.23
CA GLU A 126 -7.27 9.97 -9.81
C GLU A 126 -7.05 11.02 -8.71
N VAL A 127 -7.85 10.98 -7.64
CA VAL A 127 -7.67 11.87 -6.47
C VAL A 127 -6.28 11.71 -5.84
N ALA A 128 -5.82 10.46 -5.69
CA ALA A 128 -4.48 10.20 -5.16
C ALA A 128 -3.37 10.73 -6.09
N GLU A 129 -3.55 10.68 -7.41
CA GLU A 129 -2.60 11.27 -8.36
C GLU A 129 -2.62 12.81 -8.34
N GLU A 130 -3.80 13.43 -8.25
CA GLU A 130 -3.98 14.88 -8.19
C GLU A 130 -3.28 15.48 -6.95
N TYR A 131 -3.50 14.86 -5.78
CA TYR A 131 -2.86 15.27 -4.53
C TYR A 131 -1.48 14.65 -4.28
N ARG A 132 -0.97 13.86 -5.24
CA ARG A 132 0.36 13.22 -5.19
C ARG A 132 0.57 12.38 -3.92
N LEU A 133 -0.48 11.72 -3.46
CA LEU A 133 -0.46 10.86 -2.29
C LEU A 133 0.44 9.64 -2.52
N VAL A 134 1.08 9.15 -1.46
CA VAL A 134 1.86 7.91 -1.55
C VAL A 134 0.93 6.71 -1.79
N PRO A 135 1.41 5.64 -2.47
CA PRO A 135 0.57 4.47 -2.74
C PRO A 135 -0.03 3.85 -1.47
N ASP A 136 0.72 3.83 -0.37
CA ASP A 136 0.30 3.31 0.93
C ASP A 136 -1.02 3.96 1.41
N THR A 137 -1.18 5.27 1.20
CA THR A 137 -2.41 6.03 1.47
C THR A 137 -3.61 5.48 0.70
N LEU A 138 -3.46 5.19 -0.59
CA LEU A 138 -4.52 4.60 -1.41
C LEU A 138 -4.91 3.19 -0.92
N TYR A 139 -3.92 2.35 -0.60
CA TYR A 139 -4.19 1.00 -0.09
C TYR A 139 -4.93 1.04 1.26
N LEU A 140 -4.55 1.95 2.17
CA LEU A 140 -5.25 2.15 3.44
C LEU A 140 -6.67 2.69 3.23
N THR A 141 -6.84 3.64 2.30
CA THR A 141 -8.16 4.17 1.92
C THR A 141 -9.12 3.04 1.55
N VAL A 142 -8.70 2.15 0.64
CA VAL A 142 -9.51 1.01 0.20
C VAL A 142 -9.79 0.05 1.37
N ASN A 143 -8.80 -0.22 2.23
CA ASN A 143 -8.99 -1.03 3.44
C ASN A 143 -10.07 -0.44 4.36
N TYR A 144 -10.06 0.88 4.58
CA TYR A 144 -11.02 1.54 5.46
C TYR A 144 -12.43 1.51 4.88
N ILE A 145 -12.58 1.78 3.58
CA ILE A 145 -13.85 1.68 2.87
C ILE A 145 -14.42 0.27 3.03
N ASP A 146 -13.65 -0.77 2.70
CA ASP A 146 -14.13 -2.15 2.70
C ASP A 146 -14.47 -2.65 4.11
N ARG A 147 -13.64 -2.31 5.12
CA ARG A 147 -13.95 -2.64 6.51
C ARG A 147 -15.20 -1.92 7.00
N TYR A 148 -15.39 -0.65 6.65
CA TYR A 148 -16.59 0.10 7.02
C TYR A 148 -17.85 -0.50 6.38
N LEU A 149 -17.79 -0.82 5.08
CA LEU A 149 -18.87 -1.47 4.34
C LEU A 149 -19.14 -2.92 4.81
N SER A 150 -18.18 -3.54 5.51
CA SER A 150 -18.37 -4.87 6.11
C SER A 150 -19.32 -4.90 7.30
N GLY A 151 -19.62 -3.76 7.93
CA GLY A 151 -20.55 -3.71 9.06
C GLY A 151 -21.59 -2.60 9.00
N ASN A 152 -21.55 -1.73 8.00
CA ASN A 152 -22.49 -0.62 7.86
C ASN A 152 -23.15 -0.65 6.48
N VAL A 153 -24.48 -0.67 6.46
CA VAL A 153 -25.25 -0.51 5.23
C VAL A 153 -24.98 0.89 4.67
N MET A 154 -24.57 0.98 3.41
CA MET A 154 -24.30 2.22 2.73
C MET A 154 -25.31 2.49 1.64
N ASN A 155 -25.73 3.75 1.56
CA ASN A 155 -26.55 4.25 0.48
C ASN A 155 -25.64 4.79 -0.64
N ARG A 156 -26.03 4.59 -1.91
CA ARG A 156 -25.22 4.98 -3.07
C ARG A 156 -24.83 6.47 -3.10
N GLN A 157 -25.71 7.37 -2.64
CA GLN A 157 -25.47 8.82 -2.61
C GLN A 157 -24.41 9.23 -1.58
N ARG A 158 -24.12 8.37 -0.60
CA ARG A 158 -23.11 8.62 0.44
C ARG A 158 -21.82 7.84 0.23
N LEU A 159 -21.72 7.04 -0.84
CA LEU A 159 -20.55 6.21 -1.12
C LEU A 159 -19.31 7.06 -1.44
N GLN A 160 -19.46 8.16 -2.19
CA GLN A 160 -18.34 9.08 -2.45
C GLN A 160 -17.89 9.80 -1.17
N LEU A 161 -18.83 10.24 -0.33
CA LEU A 161 -18.53 10.81 1.00
C LEU A 161 -17.69 9.84 1.86
N LEU A 162 -18.04 8.54 1.88
CA LEU A 162 -17.24 7.52 2.56
C LEU A 162 -15.82 7.45 1.98
N GLY A 163 -15.71 7.49 0.65
CA GLY A 163 -14.43 7.45 -0.06
C GLY A 163 -13.49 8.59 0.34
N VAL A 164 -13.95 9.83 0.25
CA VAL A 164 -13.12 11.00 0.60
C VAL A 164 -12.81 11.09 2.08
N ALA A 165 -13.75 10.74 2.96
CA ALA A 165 -13.48 10.69 4.40
C ALA A 165 -12.44 9.60 4.74
N SER A 166 -12.53 8.43 4.10
CA SER A 166 -11.56 7.35 4.27
C SER A 166 -10.17 7.75 3.74
N MET A 167 -10.11 8.45 2.61
CA MET A 167 -8.85 8.96 2.07
C MET A 167 -8.25 10.04 2.95
N MET A 168 -9.05 10.97 3.46
CA MET A 168 -8.59 11.98 4.42
C MET A 168 -8.00 11.35 5.67
N ILE A 169 -8.64 10.30 6.22
CA ILE A 169 -8.09 9.55 7.36
C ILE A 169 -6.77 8.87 6.99
N ALA A 170 -6.70 8.21 5.82
CA ALA A 170 -5.47 7.57 5.36
C ALA A 170 -4.34 8.59 5.14
N SER A 171 -4.64 9.77 4.59
CA SER A 171 -3.67 10.84 4.40
C SER A 171 -3.15 11.36 5.74
N LYS A 172 -4.03 11.59 6.72
CA LYS A 172 -3.61 11.99 8.09
C LYS A 172 -2.73 10.93 8.77
N TYR A 173 -2.87 9.67 8.37
CA TYR A 173 -2.13 8.55 8.96
C TYR A 173 -0.77 8.34 8.30
N GLU A 174 -0.65 8.52 6.99
CA GLU A 174 0.52 8.09 6.20
C GLU A 174 1.32 9.26 5.61
N GLU A 175 0.69 10.40 5.30
CA GLU A 175 1.36 11.53 4.64
C GLU A 175 2.09 12.42 5.64
N ILE A 176 3.26 12.94 5.21
CA ILE A 176 3.97 13.97 5.98
C ILE A 176 3.14 15.26 6.06
N CYS A 177 2.52 15.63 4.94
CA CYS A 177 1.66 16.80 4.81
C CYS A 177 0.31 16.34 4.23
N ALA A 178 -0.63 15.98 5.09
CA ALA A 178 -1.96 15.57 4.66
C ALA A 178 -2.76 16.77 4.09
N PRO A 179 -3.54 16.58 3.01
CA PRO A 179 -4.46 17.60 2.51
C PRO A 179 -5.49 18.00 3.58
N GLN A 180 -5.89 19.27 3.56
CA GLN A 180 -6.91 19.79 4.46
C GLN A 180 -8.31 19.31 4.05
N VAL A 181 -9.26 19.36 4.98
CA VAL A 181 -10.65 18.92 4.73
C VAL A 181 -11.30 19.71 3.59
N GLU A 182 -10.95 20.99 3.45
CA GLU A 182 -11.43 21.85 2.36
C GLU A 182 -11.02 21.33 0.98
N GLU A 183 -9.85 20.69 0.85
CA GLU A 183 -9.40 20.08 -0.40
C GLU A 183 -10.27 18.87 -0.76
N PHE A 184 -10.61 18.03 0.23
CA PHE A 184 -11.53 16.91 0.03
C PHE A 184 -12.97 17.35 -0.27
N CYS A 185 -13.43 18.49 0.24
CA CYS A 185 -14.69 19.08 -0.19
C CYS A 185 -14.60 19.53 -1.66
N TYR A 186 -13.52 20.24 -2.01
CA TYR A 186 -13.30 20.79 -3.35
C TYR A 186 -13.25 19.70 -4.43
N ILE A 187 -12.51 18.59 -4.21
CA ILE A 187 -12.38 17.52 -5.22
C ILE A 187 -13.70 16.78 -5.51
N THR A 188 -14.67 16.89 -4.60
CA THR A 188 -16.03 16.39 -4.80
C THR A 188 -16.94 17.39 -5.52
N ASP A 189 -16.37 18.43 -6.14
CA ASP A 189 -17.09 19.58 -6.69
C ASP A 189 -18.02 20.24 -5.65
N ASN A 190 -17.56 20.28 -4.40
CA ASN A 190 -18.33 20.77 -3.25
C ASN A 190 -19.69 20.07 -3.07
N THR A 191 -19.81 18.81 -3.51
CA THR A 191 -21.01 17.99 -3.29
C THR A 191 -21.31 17.81 -1.80
N TYR A 192 -20.26 17.80 -0.97
CA TYR A 192 -20.37 17.65 0.48
C TYR A 192 -19.78 18.85 1.22
N PHE A 193 -20.44 19.24 2.31
CA PHE A 193 -19.93 20.26 3.21
C PHE A 193 -18.86 19.70 4.16
N LYS A 194 -18.00 20.58 4.67
CA LYS A 194 -16.94 20.24 5.63
C LYS A 194 -17.47 19.43 6.82
N GLU A 195 -18.62 19.84 7.36
CA GLU A 195 -19.25 19.18 8.50
C GLU A 195 -19.66 17.74 8.18
N GLU A 196 -20.12 17.47 6.95
CA GLU A 196 -20.49 16.12 6.51
C GLU A 196 -19.26 15.21 6.38
N VAL A 197 -18.16 15.74 5.85
CA VAL A 197 -16.88 15.03 5.73
C VAL A 197 -16.33 14.70 7.12
N LEU A 198 -16.34 15.65 8.06
CA LEU A 198 -15.90 15.44 9.44
C LEU A 198 -16.81 14.46 10.21
N GLN A 199 -18.12 14.50 9.98
CA GLN A 199 -19.05 13.52 10.56
C GLN A 199 -18.79 12.11 10.02
N MET A 200 -18.54 11.96 8.72
CA MET A 200 -18.20 10.67 8.12
C MET A 200 -16.84 10.18 8.64
N GLU A 201 -15.84 11.05 8.77
CA GLU A 201 -14.56 10.72 9.40
C GLU A 201 -14.76 10.14 10.81
N SER A 202 -15.53 10.85 11.64
CA SER A 202 -15.84 10.39 13.00
C SER A 202 -16.56 9.03 12.99
N ALA A 203 -17.52 8.83 12.08
CA ALA A 203 -18.22 7.56 11.96
C ALA A 203 -17.28 6.40 11.58
N VAL A 204 -16.37 6.62 10.62
CA VAL A 204 -15.38 5.62 10.20
C VAL A 204 -14.42 5.29 11.34
N LEU A 205 -13.83 6.29 11.99
CA LEU A 205 -12.89 6.09 13.10
C LEU A 205 -13.53 5.34 14.27
N ASN A 206 -14.75 5.71 14.65
CA ASN A 206 -15.48 5.04 15.73
C ASN A 206 -15.83 3.59 15.38
N PHE A 207 -16.29 3.33 14.16
CA PHE A 207 -16.61 1.98 13.72
C PHE A 207 -15.37 1.08 13.66
N LEU A 208 -14.26 1.60 13.12
CA LEU A 208 -12.98 0.89 13.06
C LEU A 208 -12.23 0.86 14.40
N LYS A 209 -12.80 1.47 15.46
CA LYS A 209 -12.20 1.56 16.80
C LYS A 209 -10.77 2.11 16.77
N PHE A 210 -10.51 3.06 15.87
CA PHE A 210 -9.19 3.65 15.64
C PHE A 210 -8.09 2.64 15.25
N GLU A 211 -8.43 1.43 14.82
CA GLU A 211 -7.47 0.45 14.31
C GLU A 211 -7.09 0.76 12.85
N MET A 212 -6.33 1.83 12.64
CA MET A 212 -5.99 2.35 11.31
C MET A 212 -4.82 1.62 10.65
N THR A 213 -3.87 1.10 11.44
CA THR A 213 -2.77 0.30 10.90
C THR A 213 -3.29 -1.03 10.35
N ALA A 214 -3.20 -1.27 9.04
CA ALA A 214 -3.57 -2.56 8.42
C ALA A 214 -2.47 -3.04 7.46
N PRO A 215 -2.09 -4.33 7.46
CA PRO A 215 -1.19 -4.87 6.45
C PRO A 215 -1.83 -4.78 5.06
N THR A 216 -1.16 -4.07 4.15
CA THR A 216 -1.58 -3.91 2.76
C THR A 216 -0.70 -4.72 1.81
N VAL A 217 -1.11 -4.85 0.55
CA VAL A 217 -0.29 -5.48 -0.50
C VAL A 217 1.06 -4.77 -0.62
N LYS A 218 1.05 -3.43 -0.49
CA LYS A 218 2.23 -2.58 -0.59
C LYS A 218 3.29 -2.88 0.48
N CYS A 219 2.87 -3.19 1.71
CA CYS A 219 3.79 -3.59 2.80
C CYS A 219 4.64 -4.82 2.42
N PHE A 220 4.04 -5.77 1.70
CA PHE A 220 4.71 -7.00 1.26
C PHE A 220 5.55 -6.80 0.01
N LEU A 221 5.06 -6.01 -0.95
CA LEU A 221 5.75 -5.75 -2.21
C LEU A 221 7.17 -5.21 -2.01
N ARG A 222 7.40 -4.35 -1.02
CA ARG A 222 8.72 -3.72 -0.79
C ARG A 222 9.85 -4.75 -0.65
N ARG A 223 9.66 -5.80 0.17
CA ARG A 223 10.67 -6.87 0.36
C ARG A 223 10.65 -7.88 -0.76
N PHE A 224 9.46 -8.20 -1.28
CA PHE A 224 9.36 -9.22 -2.32
C PHE A 224 9.96 -8.74 -3.66
N VAL A 225 9.85 -7.45 -4.01
CA VAL A 225 10.51 -6.88 -5.20
C VAL A 225 12.03 -7.00 -5.10
N ARG A 226 12.61 -6.79 -3.91
CA ARG A 226 14.06 -7.01 -3.69
C ARG A 226 14.45 -8.47 -3.83
N ALA A 227 13.66 -9.37 -3.24
CA ALA A 227 13.82 -10.82 -3.44
C ALA A 227 13.74 -11.23 -4.91
N ALA A 228 12.90 -10.54 -5.70
CA ALA A 228 12.73 -10.80 -7.13
C ALA A 228 13.88 -10.30 -8.01
N GLN A 229 14.59 -9.25 -7.59
CA GLN A 229 15.65 -8.57 -8.35
C GLN A 229 17.04 -9.20 -8.12
N GLY A 230 17.27 -9.90 -7.01
CA GLY A 230 18.62 -10.35 -6.65
C GLY A 230 19.52 -9.18 -6.20
N VAL A 231 20.73 -9.46 -5.72
CA VAL A 231 21.64 -8.44 -5.16
C VAL A 231 22.46 -7.69 -6.24
N ASP A 232 22.59 -8.23 -7.46
CA ASP A 232 23.57 -7.75 -8.45
C ASP A 232 22.99 -7.20 -9.77
N GLU A 233 21.68 -6.97 -9.87
CA GLU A 233 21.12 -6.27 -11.02
C GLU A 233 20.36 -5.05 -10.52
N VAL A 234 20.73 -3.86 -11.04
CA VAL A 234 19.99 -2.61 -10.85
C VAL A 234 18.50 -2.92 -10.83
N PRO A 235 17.74 -2.51 -9.79
CA PRO A 235 16.31 -2.74 -9.73
C PRO A 235 15.71 -2.42 -11.09
N SER A 236 15.20 -3.43 -11.79
CA SER A 236 14.49 -3.15 -13.02
C SER A 236 13.29 -2.33 -12.58
N LEU A 237 13.38 -1.00 -12.70
CA LEU A 237 12.30 -0.07 -12.38
C LEU A 237 11.02 -0.50 -13.13
N GLN A 238 11.18 -1.16 -14.28
CA GLN A 238 10.07 -1.81 -14.98
C GLN A 238 9.41 -2.94 -14.16
N LEU A 239 10.18 -3.82 -13.51
CA LEU A 239 9.62 -4.87 -12.64
C LEU A 239 8.88 -4.26 -11.45
N GLU A 240 9.47 -3.26 -10.81
CA GLU A 240 8.81 -2.58 -9.69
C GLU A 240 7.52 -1.88 -10.14
N CYS A 241 7.58 -1.04 -11.18
CA CYS A 241 6.38 -0.36 -11.70
C CYS A 241 5.32 -1.37 -12.16
N LEU A 242 5.71 -2.44 -12.87
CA LEU A 242 4.76 -3.44 -13.37
C LEU A 242 4.12 -4.23 -12.23
N THR A 243 4.89 -4.56 -11.20
CA THR A 243 4.36 -5.24 -10.01
C THR A 243 3.36 -4.34 -9.27
N ASN A 244 3.68 -3.05 -9.08
CA ASN A 244 2.74 -2.13 -8.44
C ASN A 244 1.48 -1.90 -9.29
N TYR A 245 1.62 -1.84 -10.63
CA TYR A 245 0.47 -1.79 -11.56
C TYR A 245 -0.47 -2.98 -11.36
N ILE A 246 0.06 -4.20 -11.41
CA ILE A 246 -0.72 -5.42 -11.24
C ILE A 246 -1.38 -5.47 -9.86
N ALA A 247 -0.66 -5.07 -8.82
CA ALA A 247 -1.20 -5.01 -7.47
C ALA A 247 -2.30 -3.96 -7.32
N GLU A 248 -2.15 -2.76 -7.92
CA GLU A 248 -3.19 -1.73 -7.86
C GLU A 248 -4.44 -2.15 -8.64
N LEU A 249 -4.33 -2.86 -9.76
CA LEU A 249 -5.49 -3.43 -10.45
C LEU A 249 -6.35 -4.32 -9.53
N SER A 250 -5.73 -4.99 -8.56
CA SER A 250 -6.46 -5.82 -7.60
C SER A 250 -7.38 -5.03 -6.68
N LEU A 251 -7.12 -3.73 -6.46
CA LEU A 251 -7.94 -2.91 -5.56
C LEU A 251 -9.36 -2.73 -6.09
N MET A 252 -9.52 -2.59 -7.41
CA MET A 252 -10.82 -2.38 -8.05
C MET A 252 -11.68 -3.65 -8.02
N GLU A 253 -11.06 -4.82 -8.12
CA GLU A 253 -11.76 -6.09 -8.25
C GLU A 253 -12.20 -6.65 -6.88
N TYR A 254 -13.51 -6.66 -6.62
CA TYR A 254 -14.06 -7.11 -5.33
C TYR A 254 -13.67 -8.55 -4.98
N SER A 255 -13.60 -9.45 -5.97
CA SER A 255 -13.22 -10.85 -5.73
C SER A 255 -11.79 -11.01 -5.21
N MET A 256 -10.90 -10.03 -5.44
CA MET A 256 -9.52 -10.05 -4.93
C MET A 256 -9.45 -9.91 -3.41
N LEU A 257 -10.52 -9.45 -2.74
CA LEU A 257 -10.63 -9.48 -1.28
C LEU A 257 -10.56 -10.89 -0.70
N GLY A 258 -10.83 -11.93 -1.51
CA GLY A 258 -10.66 -13.33 -1.14
C GLY A 258 -9.21 -13.72 -0.86
N TYR A 259 -8.23 -12.99 -1.39
CA TYR A 259 -6.81 -13.27 -1.20
C TYR A 259 -6.19 -12.48 -0.05
N ALA A 260 -5.21 -13.07 0.61
CA ALA A 260 -4.41 -12.36 1.60
C ALA A 260 -3.51 -11.30 0.91
N PRO A 261 -3.26 -10.14 1.53
CA PRO A 261 -2.39 -9.12 0.95
C PRO A 261 -1.01 -9.64 0.54
N SER A 262 -0.41 -10.55 1.33
CA SER A 262 0.87 -11.19 0.98
C SER A 262 0.79 -12.08 -0.25
N LEU A 263 -0.34 -12.78 -0.45
CA LEU A 263 -0.58 -13.65 -1.60
C LEU A 263 -0.76 -12.84 -2.88
N VAL A 264 -1.49 -11.72 -2.81
CA VAL A 264 -1.63 -10.78 -3.94
C VAL A 264 -0.27 -10.19 -4.31
N ALA A 265 0.53 -9.78 -3.33
CA ALA A 265 1.88 -9.24 -3.56
C ALA A 265 2.80 -10.25 -4.25
N ALA A 266 2.84 -11.49 -3.76
CA ALA A 266 3.63 -12.57 -4.35
C ALA A 266 3.17 -12.91 -5.78
N SER A 267 1.85 -12.98 -6.00
CA SER A 267 1.24 -13.27 -7.30
C SER A 267 1.49 -12.15 -8.32
N ALA A 268 1.46 -10.88 -7.88
CA ALA A 268 1.79 -9.74 -8.72
C ALA A 268 3.24 -9.78 -9.22
N ILE A 269 4.19 -10.21 -8.36
CA ILE A 269 5.60 -10.37 -8.73
C ILE A 269 5.79 -11.52 -9.70
N PHE A 270 5.16 -12.66 -9.44
CA PHE A 270 5.17 -13.80 -10.35
C PHE A 270 4.72 -13.36 -11.75
N LEU A 271 3.57 -12.68 -11.82
CA LEU A 271 2.99 -12.23 -13.07
C LEU A 271 3.85 -11.16 -13.75
N ALA A 272 4.40 -10.21 -13.00
CA ALA A 272 5.29 -9.19 -13.55
C ALA A 272 6.56 -9.81 -14.16
N LYS A 273 7.19 -10.77 -13.47
CA LYS A 273 8.36 -11.49 -14.00
C LYS A 273 8.01 -12.29 -15.26
N PHE A 274 6.84 -12.93 -15.28
CA PHE A 274 6.34 -13.64 -16.47
C PHE A 274 6.14 -12.68 -17.66
N ILE A 275 5.47 -11.54 -17.46
CA ILE A 275 5.24 -10.55 -18.53
C ILE A 275 6.56 -9.99 -19.07
N LEU A 276 7.55 -9.74 -18.20
CA LEU A 276 8.86 -9.21 -18.61
C LEU A 276 9.74 -10.26 -19.28
N PHE A 277 9.67 -11.51 -18.83
CA PHE A 277 10.51 -12.61 -19.30
C PHE A 277 9.70 -13.90 -19.51
N PRO A 278 8.84 -13.96 -20.55
CA PRO A 278 7.91 -15.09 -20.74
C PRO A 278 8.59 -16.46 -20.89
N SER A 279 9.86 -16.48 -21.31
CA SER A 279 10.65 -17.71 -21.50
C SER A 279 11.39 -18.18 -20.24
N LYS A 280 11.32 -17.44 -19.12
CA LYS A 280 12.00 -17.80 -17.86
C LYS A 280 10.97 -18.17 -16.79
N LYS A 281 11.26 -19.23 -16.01
CA LYS A 281 10.45 -19.53 -14.82
C LYS A 281 10.47 -18.30 -13.88
N PRO A 282 9.31 -17.74 -13.51
CA PRO A 282 9.25 -16.51 -12.73
C PRO A 282 9.55 -16.73 -11.24
N TRP A 283 9.46 -17.96 -10.74
CA TRP A 283 9.65 -18.29 -9.32
C TRP A 283 11.01 -18.95 -9.07
N ASN A 284 11.71 -18.52 -8.03
CA ASN A 284 13.00 -19.06 -7.61
C ASN A 284 13.03 -19.29 -6.09
N SER A 285 14.08 -19.96 -5.61
CA SER A 285 14.26 -20.29 -4.19
C SER A 285 14.30 -19.08 -3.27
N THR A 286 14.87 -17.95 -3.72
CA THR A 286 14.85 -16.67 -2.97
C THR A 286 13.43 -16.16 -2.77
N LEU A 287 12.60 -16.15 -3.80
CA LEU A 287 11.19 -15.75 -3.69
C LEU A 287 10.41 -16.70 -2.79
N GLN A 288 10.59 -18.01 -2.96
CA GLN A 288 9.97 -19.00 -2.08
C GLN A 288 10.35 -18.80 -0.61
N HIS A 289 11.63 -18.52 -0.33
CA HIS A 289 12.13 -18.25 1.03
C HIS A 289 11.47 -17.01 1.66
N TYR A 290 11.43 -15.88 0.94
CA TYR A 290 10.94 -14.63 1.51
C TYR A 290 9.41 -14.49 1.53
N THR A 291 8.74 -15.13 0.57
CA THR A 291 7.27 -15.08 0.48
C THR A 291 6.58 -16.22 1.21
N LEU A 292 7.29 -17.32 1.48
CA LEU A 292 6.75 -18.56 2.03
C LEU A 292 5.69 -19.24 1.14
N TYR A 293 5.66 -18.91 -0.15
CA TYR A 293 4.74 -19.50 -1.13
C TYR A 293 5.50 -20.33 -2.18
N GLN A 294 4.92 -21.48 -2.50
CA GLN A 294 5.28 -22.28 -3.67
C GLN A 294 4.59 -21.72 -4.92
N PRO A 295 5.12 -21.99 -6.13
CA PRO A 295 4.43 -21.61 -7.37
C PRO A 295 2.98 -22.10 -7.43
N SER A 296 2.70 -23.30 -6.92
CA SER A 296 1.36 -23.89 -6.89
C SER A 296 0.37 -23.08 -6.06
N ASP A 297 0.82 -22.47 -4.95
CA ASP A 297 -0.01 -21.67 -4.05
C ASP A 297 -0.50 -20.39 -4.73
N LEU A 298 0.29 -19.87 -5.68
CA LEU A 298 0.01 -18.62 -6.39
C LEU A 298 -0.95 -18.81 -7.57
N CYS A 299 -1.16 -20.05 -8.03
CA CYS A 299 -1.78 -20.35 -9.33
C CYS A 299 -3.14 -19.66 -9.55
N VAL A 300 -4.02 -19.71 -8.54
CA VAL A 300 -5.37 -19.13 -8.67
C VAL A 300 -5.30 -17.60 -8.69
N CYS A 301 -4.58 -16.99 -7.74
CA CYS A 301 -4.45 -15.54 -7.62
C CYS A 301 -3.72 -14.93 -8.84
N VAL A 302 -2.69 -15.59 -9.35
CA VAL A 302 -1.98 -15.19 -10.58
C VAL A 302 -2.92 -15.20 -11.78
N LYS A 303 -3.78 -16.22 -11.93
CA LYS A 303 -4.75 -16.27 -13.04
C LYS A 303 -5.79 -15.16 -12.95
N ASP A 304 -6.26 -14.84 -11.74
CA ASP A 304 -7.19 -13.73 -11.54
C ASP A 304 -6.54 -12.39 -11.87
N LEU A 305 -5.33 -12.13 -11.38
CA LEU A 305 -4.55 -10.93 -11.73
C LEU A 305 -4.26 -10.85 -13.23
N HIS A 306 -3.93 -11.98 -13.86
CA HIS A 306 -3.66 -12.07 -15.29
C HIS A 306 -4.89 -11.69 -16.12
N ARG A 307 -6.07 -12.17 -15.72
CA ARG A 307 -7.35 -11.74 -16.30
C ARG A 307 -7.56 -10.24 -16.16
N LEU A 308 -7.27 -9.65 -14.99
CA LEU A 308 -7.36 -8.19 -14.80
C LEU A 308 -6.42 -7.43 -15.75
N CYS A 309 -5.20 -7.93 -15.99
CA CYS A 309 -4.26 -7.34 -16.94
C CYS A 309 -4.71 -7.48 -18.40
N CYS A 310 -5.27 -8.62 -18.79
CA CYS A 310 -5.73 -8.91 -20.14
C CYS A 310 -7.08 -8.28 -20.48
N ASN A 311 -7.93 -8.01 -19.49
CA ASN A 311 -9.20 -7.31 -19.70
C ASN A 311 -8.95 -5.94 -20.34
N SER A 312 -9.71 -5.68 -21.41
CA SER A 312 -9.42 -4.75 -22.53
C SER A 312 -8.94 -3.34 -22.17
N PRO A 313 -8.18 -2.67 -23.07
CA PRO A 313 -7.99 -1.20 -23.07
C PRO A 313 -9.28 -0.37 -23.14
N ASN A 314 -10.45 -0.99 -23.36
CA ASN A 314 -11.78 -0.34 -23.31
C ASN A 314 -12.51 -0.55 -21.97
N SER A 315 -11.76 -0.71 -20.86
CA SER A 315 -12.36 -0.65 -19.53
C SER A 315 -13.02 0.71 -19.33
N ASN A 316 -14.26 0.75 -18.81
CA ASN A 316 -14.92 2.00 -18.42
C ASN A 316 -14.26 2.66 -17.19
N LEU A 317 -13.29 1.98 -16.58
CA LEU A 317 -12.52 2.41 -15.40
C LEU A 317 -11.03 2.44 -15.79
N PRO A 318 -10.52 3.58 -16.29
CA PRO A 318 -9.20 3.66 -16.90
C PRO A 318 -8.09 4.15 -15.96
N ALA A 319 -8.40 4.71 -14.78
CA ALA A 319 -7.48 5.54 -14.00
C ALA A 319 -6.14 4.84 -13.70
N ILE A 320 -6.19 3.58 -13.24
CA ILE A 320 -4.96 2.80 -12.94
C ILE A 320 -4.15 2.55 -14.21
N ARG A 321 -4.80 2.21 -15.33
CA ARG A 321 -4.12 1.95 -16.60
C ARG A 321 -3.50 3.22 -17.17
N GLU A 322 -4.19 4.34 -17.06
CA GLU A 322 -3.69 5.65 -17.49
C GLU A 322 -2.52 6.12 -16.65
N LYS A 323 -2.64 6.03 -15.31
CA LYS A 323 -1.54 6.25 -14.37
C LYS A 323 -0.29 5.48 -14.80
N TYR A 324 -0.38 4.15 -14.88
CA TYR A 324 0.77 3.30 -15.22
C TYR A 324 1.17 3.30 -16.71
N SER A 325 0.43 4.03 -17.55
CA SER A 325 0.77 4.33 -18.95
C SER A 325 1.66 5.56 -19.09
N GLN A 326 1.95 6.29 -18.02
CA GLN A 326 2.82 7.46 -18.04
C GLN A 326 4.31 7.09 -18.02
N HIS A 327 5.16 8.01 -18.49
CA HIS A 327 6.62 7.84 -18.52
C HIS A 327 7.22 7.55 -17.13
N LYS A 328 6.71 8.21 -16.08
CA LYS A 328 7.18 8.02 -14.69
C LYS A 328 7.07 6.56 -14.23
N TYR A 329 6.08 5.82 -14.75
CA TYR A 329 5.87 4.39 -14.46
C TYR A 329 6.38 3.47 -15.58
N LYS A 330 7.29 3.95 -16.44
CA LYS A 330 7.95 3.17 -17.49
C LYS A 330 6.98 2.51 -18.49
N TYR A 331 5.80 3.11 -18.69
CA TYR A 331 4.78 2.62 -19.63
C TYR A 331 4.37 1.16 -19.40
N VAL A 332 4.46 0.66 -18.16
CA VAL A 332 4.27 -0.77 -17.87
C VAL A 332 2.86 -1.26 -18.20
N ALA A 333 1.84 -0.40 -18.11
CA ALA A 333 0.47 -0.74 -18.52
C ALA A 333 0.32 -0.95 -20.04
N LYS A 334 1.26 -0.44 -20.86
CA LYS A 334 1.29 -0.62 -22.32
C LYS A 334 2.08 -1.85 -22.76
N LYS A 335 2.70 -2.59 -21.83
CA LYS A 335 3.43 -3.82 -22.17
C LYS A 335 2.46 -4.90 -22.63
N TYR A 336 2.90 -5.70 -23.59
CA TYR A 336 2.17 -6.87 -24.04
C TYR A 336 2.08 -7.90 -22.91
N CYS A 337 0.85 -8.26 -22.53
CA CYS A 337 0.58 -9.36 -21.63
C CYS A 337 0.33 -10.64 -22.46
N PRO A 338 1.15 -11.70 -22.33
CA PRO A 338 0.90 -12.95 -23.02
C PRO A 338 -0.50 -13.50 -22.70
N PRO A 339 -1.22 -14.12 -23.64
CA PRO A 339 -2.63 -14.51 -23.47
C PRO A 339 -2.84 -15.69 -22.54
N SER A 340 -1.79 -16.47 -22.27
CA SER A 340 -1.83 -17.60 -21.36
C SER A 340 -0.50 -17.76 -20.64
N ILE A 341 -0.59 -18.26 -19.41
CA ILE A 341 0.58 -18.61 -18.59
C ILE A 341 0.78 -20.12 -18.69
N PRO A 342 1.97 -20.61 -19.05
CA PRO A 342 2.23 -22.04 -19.13
C PRO A 342 2.01 -22.74 -17.78
N PRO A 343 1.24 -23.84 -17.70
CA PRO A 343 0.92 -24.51 -16.44
C PRO A 343 2.16 -25.06 -15.71
N GLU A 344 3.22 -25.38 -16.44
CA GLU A 344 4.52 -25.82 -15.91
C GLU A 344 5.22 -24.76 -15.05
N PHE A 345 4.85 -23.47 -15.17
CA PHE A 345 5.42 -22.42 -14.31
C PHE A 345 4.86 -22.44 -12.89
N PHE A 346 3.78 -23.20 -12.65
CA PHE A 346 3.22 -23.43 -11.32
C PHE A 346 3.70 -24.75 -10.68
N GLN A 347 4.66 -25.43 -11.32
CA GLN A 347 5.28 -26.66 -10.83
C GLN A 347 6.73 -26.38 -10.40
N ASN A 348 7.17 -27.03 -9.33
CA ASN A 348 8.54 -26.94 -8.82
C ASN A 348 9.56 -27.39 -9.88
#